data_AF-A0A2V9PTN9-F1
#
_entry.id   AF-A0A2V9PTN9-F1
#
_cell.length_a   1.000
_cell.length_b   1.000
_cell.length_c   1.000
_cell.angle_alpha   90.00
_cell.angle_beta   90.00
_cell.angle_gamma   90.00
#
_symmetry.space_group_name_H-M   'P 1'
#
loop_
_entity.id
_entity.type
_entity.pdbx_description
1 polymer ?
#
loop_
_entity_poly.entity_id
_entity_poly.type
_entity_poly.pdbx_seq_one_letter_code
_entity_poly.pdbx_strand_id
1 'polypeptide(L)'
;MHSKRALRQQENYTFNRRVLLQQQTDSKNGNPYIWTHYNGQGQMCKYSVSGALRRISQADAFALGCVHSCRHTCATRLGMSGADAFTIMRIMGWSNVQIAMRYVHPTPEALGKAIGNMVDSTWFDKTAQQRGNAGRA
;
A
#
# COMPACT_ATOMS: atom_id res chain seq x y z
N MET A 1 12.72 -22.99 18.46
CA MET A 1 13.62 -22.11 17.67
C MET A 1 13.03 -21.86 16.29
N HIS A 2 12.03 -20.98 16.18
CA HIS A 2 11.43 -20.60 14.88
C HIS A 2 11.53 -19.09 14.67
N SER A 3 11.95 -18.74 13.46
CA SER A 3 12.63 -17.51 13.08
C SER A 3 11.77 -16.26 13.22
N LYS A 4 12.38 -15.21 13.79
CA LYS A 4 11.96 -13.82 13.66
C LYS A 4 12.07 -13.41 12.18
N ARG A 5 11.01 -13.56 11.38
CA ARG A 5 11.02 -13.13 9.97
C ARG A 5 9.65 -12.64 9.50
N ALA A 6 9.17 -11.58 10.12
CA ALA A 6 8.18 -10.69 9.51
C ALA A 6 8.28 -9.33 10.18
N LEU A 7 9.14 -8.47 9.63
CA LEU A 7 9.12 -7.04 9.93
C LEU A 7 7.76 -6.48 9.48
N ARG A 8 6.81 -6.48 10.41
CA ARG A 8 6.07 -5.30 10.86
C ARG A 8 6.01 -4.14 9.83
N GLN A 9 5.28 -4.33 8.73
CA GLN A 9 4.84 -3.22 7.85
C GLN A 9 3.67 -2.45 8.50
N GLN A 10 3.81 -2.04 9.76
CA GLN A 10 2.66 -1.79 10.63
C GLN A 10 2.21 -0.32 10.71
N GLU A 11 2.86 0.66 10.07
CA GLU A 11 2.67 2.05 10.53
C GLU A 11 1.80 2.98 9.66
N ASN A 12 1.37 2.63 8.44
CA ASN A 12 0.71 3.61 7.54
C ASN A 12 -0.71 3.27 7.06
N TYR A 13 -1.57 2.68 7.90
CA TYR A 13 -3.02 2.53 7.61
C TYR A 13 -3.87 2.81 8.87
N THR A 14 -3.82 4.05 9.35
CA THR A 14 -4.16 4.40 10.74
C THR A 14 -5.66 4.44 11.07
N PHE A 15 -6.56 4.57 10.09
CA PHE A 15 -8.01 4.60 10.38
C PHE A 15 -8.67 3.20 10.30
N ASN A 16 -8.59 2.53 9.15
CA ASN A 16 -9.26 1.25 8.93
C ASN A 16 -8.73 0.14 9.84
N ARG A 17 -7.43 0.15 10.17
CA ARG A 17 -6.84 -0.85 11.07
C ARG A 17 -7.46 -0.80 12.46
N ARG A 18 -7.63 0.41 13.02
CA ARG A 18 -8.25 0.59 14.35
C ARG A 18 -9.68 0.04 14.36
N VAL A 19 -10.49 0.41 13.37
CA VAL A 19 -11.89 -0.02 13.30
C VAL A 19 -12.00 -1.54 13.16
N LEU A 20 -11.17 -2.15 12.30
CA LEU A 20 -11.16 -3.60 12.10
C LEU A 20 -10.69 -4.36 13.35
N LEU A 21 -9.71 -3.83 14.09
CA LEU A 21 -9.26 -4.42 15.34
C LEU A 21 -10.29 -4.28 16.46
N GLN A 22 -10.99 -3.15 16.53
CA GLN A 22 -12.12 -2.99 17.45
C GLN A 22 -13.21 -4.02 17.15
N GLN A 23 -13.53 -4.24 15.87
CA GLN A 23 -14.50 -5.24 15.47
C GLN A 23 -14.05 -6.68 15.80
N GLN A 24 -12.75 -6.95 15.77
CA GLN A 24 -12.17 -8.22 16.22
C GLN A 24 -12.32 -8.40 17.74
N THR A 25 -12.07 -7.34 18.53
CA THR A 25 -12.25 -7.40 20.00
C THR A 25 -13.71 -7.52 20.40
N ASP A 26 -14.61 -6.95 19.62
CA ASP A 26 -16.06 -6.95 19.87
C ASP A 26 -16.74 -8.27 19.39
N SER A 27 -16.02 -9.12 18.66
CA SER A 27 -16.53 -10.39 18.16
C SER A 27 -16.77 -11.37 19.33
N LYS A 28 -18.02 -11.77 19.51
CA LYS A 28 -18.61 -12.36 20.74
C LYS A 28 -17.97 -13.63 21.33
N ASN A 29 -16.98 -14.26 20.69
CA ASN A 29 -16.54 -15.62 21.04
C ASN A 29 -15.02 -15.80 21.20
N GLY A 30 -14.24 -14.72 21.36
CA GLY A 30 -12.78 -14.84 21.49
C GLY A 30 -12.09 -15.37 20.22
N ASN A 31 -12.74 -15.21 19.06
CA ASN A 31 -12.26 -15.69 17.77
C ASN A 31 -11.08 -14.81 17.27
N PRO A 32 -9.93 -15.39 16.87
CA PRO A 32 -8.77 -14.61 16.45
C PRO A 32 -8.90 -13.96 15.06
N TYR A 33 -9.98 -14.18 14.32
CA TYR A 33 -10.16 -13.62 12.97
C TYR A 33 -11.01 -12.35 12.97
N ILE A 34 -10.59 -11.34 12.20
CA ILE A 34 -11.36 -10.10 11.97
C ILE A 34 -12.68 -10.39 11.23
N TRP A 35 -12.65 -11.32 10.28
CA TRP A 35 -13.83 -11.77 9.54
C TRP A 35 -14.10 -13.23 9.85
N THR A 36 -15.20 -13.48 10.57
CA THR A 36 -15.60 -14.82 10.99
C THR A 36 -16.50 -15.48 9.95
N HIS A 37 -16.62 -16.80 10.04
CA HIS A 37 -17.67 -17.53 9.36
C HIS A 37 -19.07 -17.09 9.85
N TYR A 38 -20.14 -17.40 9.10
CA TYR A 38 -21.50 -16.93 9.40
C TYR A 38 -22.04 -17.43 10.75
N ASN A 39 -21.53 -18.55 11.26
CA ASN A 39 -21.86 -19.12 12.57
C ASN A 39 -21.03 -18.49 13.72
N GLY A 40 -20.23 -17.45 13.44
CA GLY A 40 -19.37 -16.79 14.42
C GLY A 40 -18.15 -17.58 14.87
N GLN A 41 -17.95 -18.79 14.33
CA GLN A 41 -16.88 -19.72 14.72
C GLN A 41 -15.90 -19.91 13.57
N GLY A 42 -14.60 -19.70 13.84
CA GLY A 42 -13.54 -19.85 12.84
C GLY A 42 -13.49 -18.76 11.77
N GLN A 43 -12.61 -18.97 10.79
CA GLN A 43 -12.33 -18.03 9.69
C GLN A 43 -13.42 -18.03 8.62
N MET A 44 -13.65 -16.86 8.01
CA MET A 44 -14.50 -16.75 6.82
C MET A 44 -13.95 -17.61 5.67
N CYS A 45 -14.84 -18.29 4.93
CA CYS A 45 -14.43 -19.07 3.78
C CYS A 45 -14.13 -18.17 2.55
N LYS A 46 -13.16 -18.59 1.71
CA LYS A 46 -12.77 -17.88 0.48
C LYS A 46 -13.95 -17.58 -0.44
N TYR A 47 -14.89 -18.52 -0.54
CA TYR A 47 -16.07 -18.41 -1.41
C TYR A 47 -17.03 -17.30 -0.97
N SER A 48 -17.10 -16.99 0.32
CA SER A 48 -17.96 -15.91 0.83
C SER A 48 -17.56 -14.56 0.24
N VAL A 49 -16.25 -14.28 0.22
CA VAL A 49 -15.70 -13.03 -0.33
C VAL A 49 -15.91 -12.96 -1.85
N SER A 50 -15.60 -14.04 -2.57
CA SER A 50 -15.83 -14.10 -4.02
C SER A 50 -17.31 -13.96 -4.37
N GLY A 51 -18.20 -14.59 -3.60
CA GLY A 51 -19.64 -14.49 -3.76
C GLY A 51 -20.16 -13.07 -3.50
N ALA A 52 -19.64 -12.38 -2.48
CA ALA A 52 -19.97 -10.99 -2.19
C ALA A 52 -19.55 -10.06 -3.33
N LEU A 53 -18.33 -10.20 -3.83
CA LEU A 53 -17.84 -9.41 -4.97
C LEU A 53 -18.66 -9.66 -6.24
N ARG A 54 -19.03 -10.91 -6.50
CA ARG A 54 -19.90 -11.23 -7.65
C ARG A 54 -21.26 -10.53 -7.55
N ARG A 55 -21.87 -10.50 -6.36
CA ARG A 55 -23.14 -9.77 -6.14
C ARG A 55 -22.99 -8.27 -6.39
N ILE A 56 -21.91 -7.67 -5.91
CA ILE A 56 -21.63 -6.24 -6.14
C ILE A 56 -21.43 -5.97 -7.64
N SER A 57 -20.65 -6.83 -8.32
CA SER A 57 -20.40 -6.70 -9.76
C SER A 57 -21.67 -6.80 -10.61
N GLN A 58 -22.63 -7.63 -10.20
CA GLN A 58 -23.94 -7.74 -10.85
C GLN A 58 -24.85 -6.52 -10.60
N ALA A 59 -24.69 -5.85 -9.45
CA ALA A 59 -25.53 -4.72 -9.07
C ALA A 59 -25.10 -3.39 -9.71
N ASP A 60 -23.79 -3.21 -9.98
CA ASP A 60 -23.23 -1.90 -10.34
C ASP A 60 -22.54 -1.88 -11.73
N ALA A 61 -22.83 -2.87 -12.59
CA ALA A 61 -22.26 -3.06 -13.94
C ALA A 61 -20.71 -3.06 -14.04
N PHE A 62 -19.99 -2.95 -12.92
CA PHE A 62 -18.53 -2.94 -12.90
C PHE A 62 -18.01 -4.37 -12.75
N ALA A 63 -17.19 -4.80 -13.71
CA ALA A 63 -16.59 -6.13 -13.73
C ALA A 63 -15.43 -6.25 -12.70
N LEU A 64 -15.73 -6.14 -11.40
CA LEU A 64 -14.81 -6.56 -10.33
C LEU A 64 -14.77 -8.10 -10.30
N GLY A 65 -14.22 -8.71 -11.35
CA GLY A 65 -14.28 -10.16 -11.58
C GLY A 65 -13.69 -11.01 -10.45
N CYS A 66 -12.82 -10.45 -9.59
CA CYS A 66 -12.35 -11.11 -8.38
C CYS A 66 -11.64 -10.14 -7.41
N VAL A 67 -11.33 -10.63 -6.20
CA VAL A 67 -10.52 -9.89 -5.20
C VAL A 67 -9.15 -9.49 -5.75
N HIS A 68 -8.59 -10.29 -6.67
CA HIS A 68 -7.29 -10.02 -7.27
C HIS A 68 -7.33 -8.76 -8.17
N SER A 69 -8.45 -8.52 -8.85
CA SER A 69 -8.67 -7.30 -9.64
C SER A 69 -8.57 -6.06 -8.75
N CYS A 70 -9.15 -6.09 -7.55
CA CYS A 70 -9.05 -4.96 -6.60
C CYS A 70 -7.59 -4.67 -6.22
N ARG A 71 -6.75 -5.70 -6.05
CA ARG A 71 -5.32 -5.53 -5.78
C ARG A 71 -4.58 -4.90 -6.94
N HIS A 72 -4.91 -5.30 -8.17
CA HIS A 72 -4.35 -4.67 -9.37
C HIS A 72 -4.80 -3.22 -9.53
N THR A 73 -6.08 -2.92 -9.32
CA THR A 73 -6.61 -1.55 -9.35
C THR A 73 -5.92 -0.66 -8.32
N CYS A 74 -5.65 -1.17 -7.12
CA CYS A 74 -4.89 -0.44 -6.11
C CYS A 74 -3.46 -0.14 -6.59
N ALA A 75 -2.77 -1.11 -7.20
CA ALA A 75 -1.44 -0.91 -7.75
C ALA A 75 -1.42 0.13 -8.89
N THR A 76 -2.39 0.07 -9.80
CA THR A 76 -2.55 1.07 -10.86
C THR A 76 -2.74 2.47 -10.29
N ARG A 77 -3.60 2.63 -9.27
CA ARG A 77 -3.83 3.94 -8.63
C ARG A 77 -2.58 4.48 -7.93
N LEU A 78 -1.79 3.62 -7.30
CA LEU A 78 -0.50 4.01 -6.72
C LEU A 78 0.48 4.46 -7.79
N GLY A 79 0.57 3.73 -8.90
CA GLY A 79 1.38 4.11 -10.06
C GLY A 79 0.97 5.47 -10.64
N MET A 80 -0.33 5.70 -10.81
CA MET A 80 -0.88 6.98 -11.27
C MET A 80 -0.61 8.14 -10.30
N SER A 81 -0.53 7.88 -8.99
CA SER A 81 -0.10 8.90 -8.02
C SER A 81 1.40 9.22 -8.05
N GLY A 82 2.17 8.53 -8.89
CA GLY A 82 3.62 8.72 -9.02
C GLY A 82 4.45 7.91 -8.02
N ALA A 83 3.90 6.85 -7.43
CA ALA A 83 4.68 5.96 -6.57
C ALA A 83 5.69 5.15 -7.39
N ASP A 84 6.89 4.98 -6.86
CA ASP A 84 7.93 4.17 -7.50
C ASP A 84 7.66 2.66 -7.38
N ALA A 85 8.34 1.89 -8.24
CA ALA A 85 8.13 0.44 -8.33
C ALA A 85 8.48 -0.30 -7.02
N PHE A 86 9.49 0.16 -6.26
CA PHE A 86 9.87 -0.47 -4.99
C PHE A 86 8.88 -0.16 -3.88
N THR A 87 8.35 1.06 -3.85
CA THR A 87 7.26 1.44 -2.94
C THR A 87 6.00 0.62 -3.21
N ILE A 88 5.59 0.50 -4.48
CA ILE A 88 4.45 -0.34 -4.86
C ILE A 88 4.73 -1.81 -4.47
N MET A 89 5.92 -2.34 -4.74
CA MET A 89 6.30 -3.70 -4.37
C MET A 89 6.20 -3.95 -2.85
N ARG A 90 6.66 -3.01 -2.02
CA ARG A 90 6.61 -3.11 -0.56
C ARG A 90 5.18 -3.09 -0.04
N ILE A 91 4.38 -2.10 -0.47
CA ILE A 91 2.97 -1.97 -0.10
C ILE A 91 2.18 -3.22 -0.53
N MET A 92 2.43 -3.69 -1.75
CA MET A 92 1.77 -4.87 -2.29
C MET A 92 2.36 -6.17 -1.76
N GLY A 93 3.48 -6.18 -1.04
CA GLY A 93 4.12 -7.42 -0.58
C GLY A 93 4.50 -8.39 -1.70
N TRP A 94 4.87 -7.89 -2.88
CA TRP A 94 5.38 -8.73 -3.96
C TRP A 94 6.86 -9.05 -3.74
N SER A 95 7.27 -10.27 -4.05
CA SER A 95 8.67 -10.70 -3.95
C SER A 95 9.50 -10.27 -5.17
N ASN A 96 8.86 -9.96 -6.30
CA ASN A 96 9.52 -9.58 -7.53
C ASN A 96 9.07 -8.17 -7.97
N VAL A 97 10.04 -7.27 -8.12
CA VAL A 97 9.84 -5.88 -8.58
C VAL A 97 9.28 -5.79 -9.99
N GLN A 98 9.53 -6.78 -10.86
CA GLN A 98 8.99 -6.81 -12.22
C GLN A 98 7.45 -6.80 -12.24
N ILE A 99 6.80 -7.30 -11.18
CA ILE A 99 5.35 -7.22 -11.03
C ILE A 99 4.92 -5.77 -10.83
N ALA A 100 5.66 -5.00 -10.02
CA ALA A 100 5.38 -3.59 -9.74
C ALA A 100 5.67 -2.67 -10.92
N MET A 101 6.70 -2.98 -11.73
CA MET A 101 7.06 -2.20 -12.92
C MET A 101 5.90 -2.06 -13.93
N ARG A 102 4.96 -3.00 -13.96
CA ARG A 102 3.77 -2.94 -14.82
C ARG A 102 2.88 -1.72 -14.55
N TYR A 103 3.01 -1.10 -13.39
CA TYR A 103 2.17 0.01 -12.94
C TYR A 103 2.91 1.34 -12.93
N VAL A 104 4.20 1.36 -13.24
CA VAL A 104 5.02 2.59 -13.26
C VAL A 104 5.21 3.01 -14.71
N HIS A 105 4.60 4.13 -15.07
CA HIS A 105 4.67 4.67 -16.43
C HIS A 105 5.49 5.97 -16.43
N PRO A 106 6.55 6.09 -17.26
CA PRO A 106 7.30 7.33 -17.40
C PRO A 106 6.44 8.35 -18.14
N THR A 107 5.85 9.28 -17.40
CA THR A 107 5.17 10.45 -17.99
C THR A 107 6.17 11.60 -18.14
N PRO A 108 5.99 12.49 -19.14
CA PRO A 108 6.84 13.69 -19.26
C PRO A 108 6.90 14.52 -17.99
N GLU A 109 5.79 14.60 -17.25
CA GLU A 109 5.70 15.27 -15.96
C GLU A 109 6.55 14.60 -14.87
N ALA A 110 6.54 13.26 -14.80
CA ALA A 110 7.34 12.52 -13.84
C ALA A 110 8.85 12.69 -14.12
N LEU A 111 9.24 12.71 -15.40
CA LEU A 111 10.62 12.99 -15.81
C LEU A 111 11.03 14.42 -15.44
N GLY A 112 10.18 15.41 -15.72
CA GLY A 112 10.41 16.80 -15.34
C GLY A 112 10.57 16.99 -13.83
N LYS A 113 9.71 16.35 -13.03
CA LYS A 113 9.84 16.33 -11.56
C LYS A 113 11.13 15.67 -11.09
N ALA A 114 11.55 14.57 -11.71
CA ALA A 114 12.80 13.90 -11.35
C ALA A 114 14.03 14.80 -11.61
N ILE A 115 14.05 15.50 -12.74
CA ILE A 115 15.12 16.45 -13.07
C ILE A 115 15.05 17.69 -12.15
N GLY A 116 13.86 18.23 -11.88
CA GLY A 116 13.69 19.35 -10.94
C GLY A 116 14.23 19.01 -9.54
N ASN A 117 13.85 17.84 -9.02
CA ASN A 117 14.37 17.35 -7.73
C ASN A 117 15.89 17.14 -7.76
N MET A 118 16.47 16.72 -8.88
CA MET A 118 17.92 16.59 -9.02
C MET A 118 18.62 17.96 -8.92
N VAL A 119 18.07 18.99 -9.56
CA VAL A 119 18.62 20.36 -9.51
C VAL A 119 18.50 20.93 -8.10
N ASP A 120 17.35 20.79 -7.44
CA ASP A 120 17.12 21.29 -6.08
C ASP A 120 17.96 20.57 -5.02
N SER A 121 18.30 19.31 -5.27
CA SER A 121 19.13 18.50 -4.37
C SER A 121 20.62 18.69 -4.56
N THR A 122 21.06 19.56 -5.49
CA THR A 122 22.49 19.83 -5.69
C THR A 122 23.13 20.33 -4.40
N TRP A 123 23.90 19.45 -3.79
CA TRP A 123 24.69 19.67 -2.59
C TRP A 123 25.65 20.86 -2.69
N PHE A 124 25.95 21.29 -3.93
CA PHE A 124 26.84 22.41 -4.24
C PHE A 124 26.41 23.71 -3.57
N ASP A 125 25.11 23.99 -3.47
CA ASP A 125 24.62 25.28 -2.96
C ASP A 125 24.76 25.41 -1.42
N LYS A 126 24.67 24.29 -0.70
CA LYS A 126 24.79 24.26 0.78
C LYS A 126 26.21 24.54 1.29
N THR A 127 27.23 24.35 0.46
CA THR A 127 28.63 24.61 0.84
C THR A 127 29.00 26.10 0.82
N ALA A 128 28.28 26.92 0.04
CA ALA A 128 28.48 28.36 -0.01
C ALA A 128 27.91 29.04 1.26
N GLN A 129 26.75 28.58 1.75
CA GLN A 129 26.07 29.19 2.90
C GLN A 129 26.75 28.90 4.25
N GLN A 130 27.49 27.78 4.36
CA GLN A 130 28.23 27.44 5.60
C GLN A 130 29.55 28.22 5.76
N ARG A 131 30.15 28.75 4.68
CA ARG A 131 31.39 29.55 4.75
C ARG A 131 31.16 31.01 5.16
N GLY A 132 29.94 31.53 4.99
CA GLY A 132 29.60 32.91 5.37
C GLY A 132 29.32 33.13 6.86
N ASN A 133 29.08 32.06 7.63
CA ASN A 133 28.67 32.17 9.05
C ASN A 133 29.80 31.88 10.06
N ALA A 134 31.01 31.54 9.58
CA ALA A 134 32.17 31.24 10.42
C ALA A 134 33.09 32.45 10.66
N GLY A 135 32.71 33.66 10.22
CA GLY A 135 33.52 34.88 10.30
C GLY A 135 32.93 36.00 11.14
N ARG A 136 31.96 35.71 12.03
CA ARG A 136 31.29 36.71 12.88
C ARG A 136 31.24 36.22 14.32
N ALA A 137 32.40 36.22 14.98
CA ALA A 137 32.58 36.06 16.42
C ALA A 137 33.70 37.00 16.87
#